data_AF-A1VVB0-F1
#
_entry.id   AF-A1VVB0-F1
#
_cell.length_a   1.000
_cell.length_b   1.000
_cell.length_c   1.000
_cell.angle_alpha   90.00
_cell.angle_beta   90.00
_cell.angle_gamma   90.00
#
_symmetry.space_group_name_H-M   'P 1'
#
loop_
_entity.id
_entity.type
_entity.pdbx_description
1 polymer ?
#
loop_
_entity_poly.entity_id
_entity_poly.type
_entity_poly.pdbx_seq_one_letter_code
_entity_poly.pdbx_strand_id
1 'polypeptide(L)'
;MPSQGIAKPEVFKRCVFSKTSKGNMASDIKKSSEYFLPSNLYLEWQGCELEDFVPAARQRLVMQAHEAAVVAGHFYTNDVKGFAADFLAVSQDLRLLNKHKVHGGDVGYDIYYAGKAVNAAKHWKAISEVNQALQPKVGMPLGTLRISFKRTTNGVITKINGHALVIIGKRGHEVCTFACDVLQLQNASVNAFDKGWRQSPLVKTA
;
A
#
# COMPACT_ATOMS: atom_id res chain seq x y z
N MET A 1 -34.13 38.79 3.30
CA MET A 1 -34.45 37.42 3.76
C MET A 1 -35.62 36.93 2.91
N PRO A 2 -35.54 35.73 2.32
CA PRO A 2 -35.47 34.49 3.08
C PRO A 2 -34.23 33.63 2.77
N SER A 3 -33.75 33.02 3.84
CA SER A 3 -32.72 31.99 3.91
C SER A 3 -33.16 30.72 3.19
N GLN A 4 -32.35 30.23 2.25
CA GLN A 4 -32.48 28.86 1.76
C GLN A 4 -31.47 27.95 2.46
N GLY A 5 -32.03 26.88 3.01
CA GLY A 5 -31.44 26.00 4.00
C GLY A 5 -30.13 25.36 3.58
N ILE A 6 -29.19 25.36 4.53
CA ILE A 6 -28.01 24.53 4.55
C ILE A 6 -28.46 23.07 4.50
N ALA A 7 -28.12 22.38 3.42
CA ALA A 7 -28.27 20.92 3.33
C ALA A 7 -27.36 20.28 4.39
N LYS A 8 -27.96 19.54 5.32
CA LYS A 8 -27.26 18.73 6.33
C LYS A 8 -26.43 17.65 5.61
N PRO A 9 -25.15 17.44 5.97
CA PRO A 9 -24.39 16.31 5.43
C PRO A 9 -24.96 15.00 5.99
N GLU A 10 -25.23 14.05 5.09
CA GLU A 10 -25.59 12.67 5.45
C GLU A 10 -24.52 12.10 6.38
N VAL A 11 -24.97 11.73 7.58
CA VAL A 11 -24.16 11.03 8.57
C VAL A 11 -23.80 9.66 7.99
N PHE A 12 -22.52 9.53 7.63
CA PHE A 12 -21.86 8.27 7.31
C PHE A 12 -22.19 7.26 8.42
N LYS A 13 -23.09 6.31 8.14
CA LYS A 13 -23.44 5.26 9.08
C LYS A 13 -22.18 4.43 9.35
N ARG A 14 -21.64 4.57 10.56
CA ARG A 14 -20.65 3.65 11.14
C ARG A 14 -21.19 2.23 10.98
N CYS A 15 -20.57 1.44 10.10
CA CYS A 15 -20.70 -0.01 10.14
C CYS A 15 -19.95 -0.47 11.39
N VAL A 16 -20.67 -0.60 12.49
CA VAL A 16 -20.18 -1.16 13.74
C VAL A 16 -19.95 -2.66 13.46
N PHE A 17 -18.69 -3.07 13.36
CA PHE A 17 -18.32 -4.48 13.35
C PHE A 17 -18.61 -5.07 14.74
N SER A 18 -19.82 -5.59 14.91
CA SER A 18 -20.16 -6.44 16.03
C SER A 18 -19.44 -7.78 15.88
N LYS A 19 -18.56 -8.09 16.83
CA LYS A 19 -18.04 -9.43 17.06
C LYS A 19 -19.23 -10.37 17.27
N THR A 20 -19.34 -11.45 16.50
CA THR A 20 -19.60 -12.85 16.92
C THR A 20 -19.97 -13.70 15.69
N SER A 21 -19.08 -14.61 15.28
CA SER A 21 -19.35 -16.05 15.06
C SER A 21 -18.31 -16.63 14.10
N LYS A 22 -17.70 -17.75 14.51
CA LYS A 22 -16.91 -18.61 13.64
C LYS A 22 -17.89 -19.25 12.65
N GLY A 23 -18.01 -18.66 11.46
CA GLY A 23 -18.80 -19.19 10.35
C GLY A 23 -18.02 -18.97 9.06
N ASN A 24 -17.82 -20.05 8.32
CA ASN A 24 -17.17 -20.17 7.01
C ASN A 24 -17.11 -18.86 6.18
N MET A 25 -15.94 -18.20 6.16
CA MET A 25 -15.61 -17.16 5.18
C MET A 25 -15.13 -17.78 3.85
N ALA A 26 -15.87 -18.76 3.31
CA ALA A 26 -15.52 -19.39 2.04
C ALA A 26 -16.65 -19.34 1.00
N SER A 27 -17.81 -18.77 1.33
CA SER A 27 -18.96 -18.76 0.43
C SER A 27 -19.64 -17.40 0.41
N ASP A 28 -19.02 -16.44 -0.30
CA ASP A 28 -19.72 -15.38 -1.04
C ASP A 28 -18.73 -14.62 -1.95
N ILE A 29 -17.80 -15.34 -2.57
CA ILE A 29 -17.08 -14.83 -3.74
C ILE A 29 -18.06 -14.95 -4.90
N LYS A 30 -18.73 -13.85 -5.25
CA LYS A 30 -19.45 -13.74 -6.53
C LYS A 30 -18.51 -14.22 -7.64
N LYS A 31 -18.87 -15.32 -8.30
CA LYS A 31 -18.27 -15.80 -9.56
C LYS A 31 -18.41 -14.67 -10.59
N SER A 32 -17.44 -13.77 -10.66
CA SER A 32 -17.42 -12.66 -11.61
C SER A 32 -16.98 -13.19 -12.97
N SER A 33 -17.64 -12.71 -14.03
CA SER A 33 -17.21 -12.65 -15.44
C SER A 33 -15.89 -13.37 -15.79
N GLU A 34 -15.99 -14.34 -16.69
CA GLU A 34 -14.92 -15.18 -17.25
C GLU A 34 -13.59 -14.42 -17.39
N TYR A 35 -12.60 -14.81 -16.57
CA TYR A 35 -11.24 -14.29 -16.66
C TYR A 35 -10.68 -14.50 -18.06
N PHE A 36 -10.04 -13.47 -18.62
CA PHE A 36 -9.32 -13.56 -19.87
C PHE A 36 -7.95 -12.90 -19.75
N LEU A 37 -7.01 -13.37 -20.58
CA LEU A 37 -5.69 -12.75 -20.73
C LEU A 37 -5.77 -11.59 -21.73
N PRO A 38 -5.21 -10.42 -21.41
CA PRO A 38 -5.08 -9.32 -22.36
C PRO A 38 -4.12 -9.70 -23.49
N SER A 39 -4.25 -9.05 -24.64
CA SER A 39 -3.30 -9.21 -25.75
C SER A 39 -1.88 -8.71 -25.40
N ASN A 40 -1.78 -7.67 -24.57
CA ASN A 40 -0.51 -7.17 -24.06
C ASN A 40 -0.61 -6.88 -22.56
N LEU A 41 -0.10 -7.82 -21.78
CA LEU A 41 -0.14 -7.79 -20.32
C LEU A 41 0.75 -6.70 -19.74
N TYR A 42 1.91 -6.43 -20.34
CA TYR A 42 2.81 -5.37 -19.87
C TYR A 42 2.18 -3.99 -20.01
N LEU A 43 1.56 -3.70 -21.16
CA LEU A 43 0.90 -2.41 -21.38
C LEU A 43 -0.31 -2.24 -20.46
N GLU A 44 -1.07 -3.30 -20.22
CA GLU A 44 -2.24 -3.21 -19.34
C GLU A 44 -1.83 -2.84 -17.90
N TRP A 45 -0.76 -3.44 -17.37
CA TRP A 45 -0.27 -3.17 -16.02
C TRP A 45 0.75 -2.03 -15.94
N GLN A 46 0.94 -1.29 -17.03
CA GLN A 46 1.86 -0.16 -17.03
C GLN A 46 1.43 0.88 -16.00
N GLY A 47 2.37 1.31 -15.16
CA GLY A 47 2.09 2.30 -14.12
C GLY A 47 1.27 1.76 -12.93
N CYS A 48 1.10 0.44 -12.78
CA CYS A 48 0.32 -0.13 -11.68
C CYS A 48 0.83 0.20 -10.26
N GLU A 49 2.05 0.72 -10.12
CA GLU A 49 2.64 1.15 -8.86
C GLU A 49 2.48 2.67 -8.60
N LEU A 50 1.91 3.43 -9.54
CA LEU A 50 1.67 4.87 -9.41
C LEU A 50 0.52 5.17 -8.43
N GLU A 51 0.56 6.34 -7.79
CA GLU A 51 -0.45 6.78 -6.82
C GLU A 51 -1.84 6.97 -7.44
N ASP A 52 -1.89 7.40 -8.69
CA ASP A 52 -3.11 7.69 -9.46
C ASP A 52 -3.57 6.52 -10.33
N PHE A 53 -3.00 5.32 -10.15
CA PHE A 53 -3.40 4.15 -10.90
C PHE A 53 -4.87 3.77 -10.62
N VAL A 54 -5.71 3.81 -11.65
CA VAL A 54 -7.11 3.40 -11.59
C VAL A 54 -7.28 2.04 -12.26
N PRO A 55 -7.43 0.93 -11.52
CA PRO A 55 -7.54 -0.38 -12.12
C PRO A 55 -8.86 -0.53 -12.88
N ALA A 56 -8.77 -1.08 -14.09
CA ALA A 56 -9.91 -1.50 -14.89
C ALA A 56 -10.65 -2.67 -14.21
N ALA A 57 -11.87 -2.98 -14.67
CA ALA A 57 -12.68 -4.04 -14.08
C ALA A 57 -11.94 -5.39 -14.02
N ARG A 58 -11.27 -5.80 -15.10
CA ARG A 58 -10.47 -7.04 -15.15
C ARG A 58 -9.32 -7.04 -14.15
N GLN A 59 -8.54 -5.96 -14.09
CA GLN A 59 -7.43 -5.80 -13.16
C GLN A 59 -7.89 -5.91 -11.71
N ARG A 60 -9.04 -5.32 -11.36
CA ARG A 60 -9.64 -5.46 -10.02
C ARG A 60 -9.94 -6.92 -9.69
N LEU A 61 -10.40 -7.73 -10.65
CA LEU A 61 -10.64 -9.16 -10.43
C LEU A 61 -9.34 -9.89 -10.08
N VAL A 62 -8.25 -9.63 -10.81
CA VAL A 62 -6.95 -10.25 -10.54
C VAL A 62 -6.36 -9.76 -9.22
N MET A 63 -6.51 -8.46 -8.90
CA MET A 63 -6.12 -7.90 -7.61
C MET A 63 -6.90 -8.56 -6.46
N GLN A 64 -8.21 -8.75 -6.61
CA GLN A 64 -9.04 -9.44 -5.63
C GLN A 64 -8.60 -10.90 -5.43
N ALA A 65 -8.25 -11.60 -6.50
CA ALA A 65 -7.74 -12.97 -6.43
C ALA A 65 -6.40 -13.04 -5.68
N HIS A 66 -5.50 -12.08 -5.94
CA HIS A 66 -4.24 -11.96 -5.20
C HIS A 66 -4.47 -11.68 -3.71
N GLU A 67 -5.36 -10.75 -3.38
CA GLU A 67 -5.71 -10.44 -1.98
C GLU A 67 -6.34 -11.63 -1.26
N ALA A 68 -7.22 -12.38 -1.94
CA ALA A 68 -7.81 -13.59 -1.40
C ALA A 68 -6.75 -14.65 -1.06
N ALA A 69 -5.73 -14.80 -1.92
CA ALA A 69 -4.61 -15.71 -1.66
C ALA A 69 -3.82 -15.30 -0.40
N VAL A 70 -3.54 -14.00 -0.25
CA VAL A 70 -2.84 -13.47 0.95
C VAL A 70 -3.69 -13.66 2.21
N VAL A 71 -5.00 -13.43 2.14
CA VAL A 71 -5.94 -13.65 3.27
C VAL A 71 -6.03 -15.13 3.65
N ALA A 72 -5.93 -16.03 2.67
CA ALA A 72 -5.86 -17.47 2.89
C ALA A 72 -4.51 -17.95 3.49
N GLY A 73 -3.54 -17.04 3.67
CA GLY A 73 -2.25 -17.35 4.28
C GLY A 73 -1.19 -17.88 3.30
N HIS A 74 -1.36 -17.66 2.00
CA HIS A 74 -0.33 -17.98 1.02
C HIS A 74 0.71 -16.87 0.94
N PHE A 75 1.98 -17.24 1.19
CA PHE A 75 3.11 -16.29 1.18
C PHE A 75 4.11 -16.56 0.05
N TYR A 76 4.20 -17.81 -0.43
CA TYR A 76 5.10 -18.17 -1.52
C TYR A 76 4.47 -17.87 -2.87
N THR A 77 5.29 -17.37 -3.79
CA THR A 77 4.84 -16.93 -5.12
C THR A 77 4.07 -18.02 -5.88
N ASN A 78 4.47 -19.29 -5.77
CA ASN A 78 3.78 -20.38 -6.46
C ASN A 78 2.40 -20.66 -5.84
N ASP A 79 2.30 -20.62 -4.51
CA ASP A 79 1.04 -20.85 -3.80
C ASP A 79 0.04 -19.74 -4.09
N VAL A 80 0.51 -18.48 -4.07
CA VAL A 80 -0.31 -17.31 -4.41
C VAL A 80 -0.80 -17.41 -5.85
N LYS A 81 0.09 -17.75 -6.80
CA LYS A 81 -0.28 -17.90 -8.22
C LYS A 81 -1.28 -19.04 -8.42
N GLY A 82 -1.07 -20.19 -7.76
CA GLY A 82 -1.96 -21.33 -7.84
C GLY A 82 -3.35 -21.00 -7.31
N PHE A 83 -3.42 -20.47 -6.08
CA PHE A 83 -4.67 -20.07 -5.46
C PHE A 83 -5.41 -19.01 -6.29
N ALA A 84 -4.72 -17.95 -6.73
CA ALA A 84 -5.36 -16.89 -7.50
C ALA A 84 -5.85 -17.40 -8.87
N ALA A 85 -5.14 -18.32 -9.51
CA ALA A 85 -5.61 -18.95 -10.75
C ALA A 85 -6.83 -19.85 -10.52
N ASP A 86 -6.92 -20.54 -9.38
CA ASP A 86 -8.09 -21.33 -8.99
C ASP A 86 -9.29 -20.43 -8.69
N PHE A 87 -9.06 -19.33 -7.96
CA PHE A 87 -10.05 -18.31 -7.64
C PHE A 87 -10.67 -17.69 -8.91
N LEU A 88 -9.83 -17.41 -9.91
CA LEU A 88 -10.23 -16.86 -11.21
C LEU A 88 -10.81 -17.91 -12.17
N ALA A 89 -10.86 -19.19 -11.76
CA ALA A 89 -11.29 -20.32 -12.58
C ALA A 89 -10.53 -20.41 -13.93
N VAL A 90 -9.23 -20.09 -13.94
CA VAL A 90 -8.42 -20.09 -15.16
C VAL A 90 -8.26 -21.52 -15.69
N SER A 91 -8.55 -21.73 -16.98
CA SER A 91 -8.41 -23.03 -17.64
C SER A 91 -6.96 -23.53 -17.64
N GLN A 92 -6.78 -24.85 -17.71
CA GLN A 92 -5.45 -25.45 -17.71
C GLN A 92 -4.62 -25.01 -18.92
N ASP A 93 -5.24 -24.81 -20.09
CA ASP A 93 -4.57 -24.35 -21.30
C ASP A 93 -3.98 -22.95 -21.10
N LEU A 94 -4.76 -22.02 -20.52
CA LEU A 94 -4.28 -20.67 -20.20
C LEU A 94 -3.18 -20.68 -19.13
N ARG A 95 -3.26 -21.59 -18.15
CA ARG A 95 -2.20 -21.77 -17.14
C ARG A 95 -0.89 -22.28 -17.72
N LEU A 96 -0.91 -22.95 -18.86
CA LEU A 96 0.30 -23.48 -19.52
C LEU A 96 0.88 -22.50 -20.54
N LEU A 97 0.12 -21.48 -20.93
CA LEU A 97 0.54 -20.50 -21.93
C LEU A 97 1.84 -19.79 -21.52
N ASN A 98 2.80 -19.79 -22.45
CA ASN A 98 4.11 -19.13 -22.32
C ASN A 98 4.95 -19.52 -21.09
N LYS A 99 4.64 -20.65 -20.40
CA LYS A 99 5.45 -21.16 -19.28
C LYS A 99 6.90 -21.50 -19.64
N HIS A 100 7.20 -21.73 -20.91
CA HIS A 100 8.55 -21.99 -21.40
C HIS A 100 9.43 -20.73 -21.45
N LYS A 101 8.84 -19.52 -21.47
CA LYS A 101 9.57 -18.24 -21.52
C LYS A 101 9.76 -17.66 -20.14
N VAL A 102 8.80 -17.85 -19.24
CA VAL A 102 8.76 -17.18 -17.94
C VAL A 102 8.16 -18.06 -16.84
N HIS A 103 8.70 -17.97 -15.62
CA HIS A 103 8.23 -18.72 -14.46
C HIS A 103 6.80 -18.31 -14.06
N GLY A 104 5.85 -19.18 -14.38
CA GLY A 104 4.42 -19.00 -14.12
C GLY A 104 3.58 -18.63 -15.35
N GLY A 105 4.19 -18.47 -16.53
CA GLY A 105 3.48 -18.10 -17.76
C GLY A 105 2.80 -16.73 -17.67
N ASP A 106 1.95 -16.43 -18.64
CA ASP A 106 1.29 -15.12 -18.72
C ASP A 106 0.34 -14.88 -17.54
N VAL A 107 -0.42 -15.90 -17.14
CA VAL A 107 -1.32 -15.85 -15.96
C VAL A 107 -0.53 -15.57 -14.68
N GLY A 108 0.65 -16.18 -14.52
CA GLY A 108 1.52 -15.92 -13.38
C GLY A 108 2.07 -14.50 -13.36
N TYR A 109 2.34 -13.91 -14.51
CA TYR A 109 2.75 -12.51 -14.62
C TYR A 109 1.59 -11.55 -14.32
N ASP A 110 0.39 -11.89 -14.77
CA ASP A 110 -0.83 -11.13 -14.47
C ASP A 110 -1.04 -10.99 -12.96
N ILE A 111 -0.98 -12.13 -12.25
CA ILE A 111 -1.10 -12.19 -10.79
C ILE A 111 0.06 -11.47 -10.09
N TYR A 112 1.26 -11.52 -10.67
CA TYR A 112 2.42 -10.80 -10.15
C TYR A 112 2.22 -9.27 -10.18
N TYR A 113 1.78 -8.72 -11.32
CA TYR A 113 1.50 -7.29 -11.43
C TYR A 113 0.31 -6.87 -10.57
N ALA A 114 -0.72 -7.70 -10.46
CA ALA A 114 -1.82 -7.46 -9.55
C ALA A 114 -1.34 -7.34 -8.09
N GLY A 115 -0.40 -8.19 -7.67
CA GLY A 115 0.23 -8.09 -6.35
C GLY A 115 1.05 -6.81 -6.16
N LYS A 116 1.78 -6.37 -7.18
CA LYS A 116 2.46 -5.07 -7.16
C LYS A 116 1.47 -3.92 -6.98
N ALA A 117 0.38 -3.92 -7.74
CA ALA A 117 -0.67 -2.90 -7.66
C ALA A 117 -1.32 -2.86 -6.27
N VAL A 118 -1.66 -4.02 -5.70
CA VAL A 118 -2.22 -4.14 -4.34
C VAL A 118 -1.26 -3.56 -3.29
N ASN A 119 0.02 -3.91 -3.37
CA ASN A 119 1.03 -3.43 -2.42
C ASN A 119 1.26 -1.93 -2.57
N ALA A 120 1.33 -1.41 -3.80
CA ALA A 120 1.45 0.02 -4.06
C ALA A 120 0.25 0.79 -3.54
N ALA A 121 -0.98 0.33 -3.79
CA ALA A 121 -2.20 0.96 -3.26
C ALA A 121 -2.20 1.03 -1.72
N LYS A 122 -1.78 -0.05 -1.04
CA LYS A 122 -1.62 -0.07 0.42
C LYS A 122 -0.54 0.91 0.90
N HIS A 123 0.58 0.98 0.18
CA HIS A 123 1.68 1.89 0.48
C HIS A 123 1.27 3.36 0.34
N TRP A 124 0.63 3.73 -0.77
CA TRP A 124 0.13 5.09 -1.00
C TRP A 124 -0.94 5.50 0.01
N LYS A 125 -1.84 4.57 0.36
CA LYS A 125 -2.81 4.82 1.44
C LYS A 125 -2.12 5.12 2.77
N ALA A 126 -1.11 4.34 3.15
CA ALA A 126 -0.35 4.58 4.38
C ALA A 126 0.42 5.92 4.34
N ILE A 127 1.02 6.26 3.20
CA ILE A 127 1.65 7.58 3.00
C ILE A 127 0.61 8.69 3.20
N SER A 128 -0.56 8.59 2.57
CA SER A 128 -1.61 9.61 2.67
C SER A 128 -2.10 9.79 4.11
N GLU A 129 -2.32 8.69 4.84
CA GLU A 129 -2.76 8.72 6.25
C GLU A 129 -1.70 9.40 7.14
N VAL A 130 -0.43 9.04 6.98
CA VAL A 130 0.67 9.66 7.73
C VAL A 130 0.85 11.12 7.35
N ASN A 131 0.74 11.47 6.06
CA ASN A 131 0.84 12.84 5.58
C ASN A 131 -0.28 13.71 6.15
N GLN A 132 -1.51 13.20 6.21
CA GLN A 132 -2.65 13.89 6.82
C GLN A 132 -2.47 14.12 8.32
N ALA A 133 -1.86 13.16 9.03
CA ALA A 133 -1.61 13.25 10.46
C ALA A 133 -0.41 14.16 10.79
N LEU A 134 0.69 14.07 10.04
CA LEU A 134 1.92 14.82 10.29
C LEU A 134 1.83 16.27 9.80
N GLN A 135 1.14 16.50 8.69
CA GLN A 135 1.06 17.80 7.99
C GLN A 135 2.44 18.45 7.83
N PRO A 136 3.38 17.80 7.11
CA PRO A 136 4.77 18.23 7.04
C PRO A 136 4.88 19.65 6.47
N LYS A 137 5.73 20.47 7.10
CA LYS A 137 6.03 21.84 6.66
C LYS A 137 7.54 22.03 6.62
N VAL A 138 8.02 22.83 5.66
CA VAL A 138 9.42 23.25 5.64
C VAL A 138 9.73 24.02 6.93
N GLY A 139 10.89 23.72 7.53
CA GLY A 139 11.30 24.24 8.84
C GLY A 139 10.77 23.46 10.05
N MET A 140 9.92 22.44 9.85
CA MET A 140 9.40 21.64 10.95
C MET A 140 10.53 20.88 11.67
N PRO A 141 10.69 21.04 13.00
CA PRO A 141 11.65 20.27 13.78
C PRO A 141 11.14 18.83 13.99
N LEU A 142 12.01 17.86 13.72
CA LEU A 142 11.73 16.42 13.79
C LEU A 142 12.35 15.75 15.02
N GLY A 143 13.24 16.46 15.71
CA GLY A 143 13.95 15.96 16.88
C GLY A 143 14.97 14.87 16.53
N THR A 144 14.93 13.76 17.28
CA THR A 144 15.81 12.60 17.08
C THR A 144 15.13 11.53 16.22
N LEU A 145 15.84 11.06 15.20
CA LEU A 145 15.40 10.05 14.24
C LEU A 145 16.45 8.93 14.13
N ARG A 146 16.00 7.73 13.75
CA ARG A 146 16.87 6.61 13.38
C ARG A 146 16.82 6.42 11.88
N ILE A 147 17.81 6.97 11.18
CA ILE A 147 17.92 6.93 9.71
C ILE A 147 19.13 6.08 9.36
N SER A 148 18.98 5.12 8.45
CA SER A 148 20.05 4.17 8.06
C SER A 148 20.73 3.53 9.28
N PHE A 149 19.93 3.10 10.26
CA PHE A 149 20.35 2.51 11.53
C PHE A 149 21.17 3.41 12.47
N LYS A 150 21.51 4.64 12.06
CA LYS A 150 22.28 5.61 12.86
C LYS A 150 21.37 6.64 13.51
N ARG A 151 21.77 7.11 14.70
CA ARG A 151 21.10 8.20 15.41
C ARG A 151 21.37 9.51 14.68
N THR A 152 20.30 10.20 14.31
CA THR A 152 20.34 11.53 13.71
C THR A 152 19.57 12.49 14.62
N THR A 153 20.21 13.56 15.07
CA THR A 153 19.62 14.56 15.98
C THR A 153 19.37 15.87 15.25
N ASN A 154 18.56 16.76 15.83
CA ASN A 154 18.23 18.07 15.26
C ASN A 154 17.73 17.99 13.81
N GLY A 155 16.93 16.97 13.50
CA GLY A 155 16.33 16.81 12.18
C GLY A 155 15.37 17.96 11.87
N VAL A 156 15.46 18.53 10.67
CA VAL A 156 14.55 19.59 10.18
C VAL A 156 14.20 19.31 8.72
N ILE A 157 12.93 19.53 8.34
CA ILE A 157 12.49 19.46 6.95
C ILE A 157 12.97 20.70 6.19
N THR A 158 13.64 20.52 5.06
CA THR A 158 14.19 21.61 4.24
C THR A 158 13.51 21.77 2.89
N LYS A 159 13.04 20.68 2.29
CA LYS A 159 12.26 20.69 1.04
C LYS A 159 11.15 19.66 1.10
N ILE A 160 10.06 19.94 0.40
CA ILE A 160 8.91 19.05 0.24
C ILE A 160 8.57 19.03 -1.25
N ASN A 161 8.41 17.84 -1.83
CA ASN A 161 7.97 17.64 -3.21
C ASN A 161 6.95 16.50 -3.23
N GLY A 162 5.66 16.84 -3.22
CA GLY A 162 4.59 15.87 -2.96
C GLY A 162 4.81 15.19 -1.61
N HIS A 163 4.89 13.85 -1.62
CA HIS A 163 5.17 13.04 -0.43
C HIS A 163 6.66 12.85 -0.13
N ALA A 164 7.55 13.29 -1.02
CA ALA A 164 8.99 13.22 -0.81
C ALA A 164 9.48 14.43 0.00
N LEU A 165 10.29 14.15 1.01
CA LEU A 165 10.86 15.12 1.95
C LEU A 165 12.39 15.10 1.83
N VAL A 166 12.99 16.28 1.96
CA VAL A 166 14.43 16.42 2.18
C VAL A 166 14.64 16.94 3.59
N ILE A 167 15.35 16.17 4.40
CA ILE A 167 15.64 16.50 5.80
C ILE A 167 17.13 16.70 6.00
N ILE A 168 17.48 17.66 6.87
CA ILE A 168 18.84 17.86 7.35
C ILE A 168 18.88 17.52 8.83
N GLY A 169 19.93 16.85 9.28
CA GLY A 169 20.17 16.57 10.69
C GLY A 169 21.64 16.34 10.98
N LYS A 170 21.96 16.09 12.26
CA LYS A 170 23.32 15.86 12.73
C LYS A 170 23.57 14.39 13.08
N ARG A 171 24.75 13.89 12.69
CA ARG A 171 25.31 12.60 13.13
C ARG A 171 26.65 12.88 13.78
N GLY A 172 26.64 13.05 15.11
CA GLY A 172 27.81 13.57 15.82
C GLY A 172 28.10 15.01 15.38
N HIS A 173 29.31 15.26 14.88
CA HIS A 173 29.73 16.57 14.38
C HIS A 173 29.32 16.85 12.92
N GLU A 174 28.94 15.81 12.18
CA GLU A 174 28.60 15.95 10.76
C GLU A 174 27.14 16.36 10.57
N VAL A 175 26.91 17.24 9.59
CA VAL A 175 25.57 17.57 9.09
C VAL A 175 25.31 16.71 7.86
N CYS A 176 24.19 16.00 7.87
CA CYS A 176 23.81 15.10 6.79
C CYS A 176 22.45 15.48 6.21
N THR A 177 22.31 15.33 4.89
CA THR A 177 21.04 15.52 4.17
C THR A 177 20.51 14.17 3.73
N PHE A 178 19.20 13.94 3.90
CA PHE A 178 18.53 12.71 3.51
C PHE A 178 17.27 13.04 2.70
N ALA A 179 17.04 12.30 1.62
CA ALA A 179 15.76 12.25 0.94
C ALA A 179 15.00 11.02 1.44
N CYS A 180 13.74 11.21 1.84
CA CYS A 180 12.87 10.14 2.31
C CYS A 180 11.41 10.50 2.03
N ASP A 181 10.51 9.50 2.02
CA ASP A 181 9.07 9.76 2.02
C ASP A 181 8.55 10.04 3.45
N VAL A 182 7.29 10.50 3.56
CA VAL A 182 6.66 10.80 4.86
C VAL A 182 6.52 9.54 5.74
N LEU A 183 6.28 8.38 5.14
CA LEU A 183 6.10 7.11 5.85
C LEU A 183 7.42 6.62 6.47
N GLN A 184 8.53 6.74 5.74
CA GLN A 184 9.89 6.47 6.17
C GLN A 184 10.30 7.40 7.31
N LEU A 185 9.91 8.67 7.25
CA LEU A 185 10.12 9.61 8.35
C LEU A 185 9.38 9.15 9.62
N GLN A 186 8.11 8.77 9.49
CA GLN A 186 7.34 8.24 10.60
C GLN A 186 7.97 6.95 11.16
N ASN A 187 8.39 6.02 10.30
CA ASN A 187 9.07 4.80 10.71
C ASN A 187 10.41 5.08 11.39
N ALA A 188 11.20 6.03 10.89
CA ALA A 188 12.46 6.45 11.52
C ALA A 188 12.24 7.05 12.91
N SER A 189 11.10 7.72 13.09
CA SER A 189 10.63 8.21 14.39
C SER A 189 10.22 7.06 15.31
N VAL A 190 9.32 6.16 14.89
CA VAL A 190 8.90 5.01 15.72
C VAL A 190 10.10 4.17 16.15
N ASN A 191 11.00 3.85 15.22
CA ASN A 191 12.23 3.11 15.51
C ASN A 191 13.16 3.82 16.50
N ALA A 192 13.17 5.16 16.52
CA ALA A 192 13.94 5.91 17.52
C ALA A 192 13.26 5.90 18.89
N PHE A 193 11.93 5.87 18.94
CA PHE A 193 11.16 5.73 20.17
C PHE A 193 11.37 4.34 20.79
N ASP A 194 11.28 3.27 19.99
CA ASP A 194 11.50 1.89 20.44
C ASP A 194 12.90 1.66 21.00
N LYS A 195 13.88 2.46 20.56
CA LYS A 195 15.26 2.46 21.09
C LYS A 195 15.46 3.38 22.29
N GLY A 196 14.44 4.09 22.74
CA GLY A 196 14.52 5.06 23.83
C GLY A 196 15.29 6.34 23.49
N TRP A 197 15.53 6.63 22.20
CA TRP A 197 16.26 7.84 21.77
C TRP A 197 15.39 9.09 21.73
N ARG A 198 14.07 8.92 21.85
CA ARG A 198 13.05 9.98 21.89
C ARG A 198 11.90 9.53 22.78
N GLN A 199 11.11 10.50 23.27
CA GLN A 199 10.03 10.26 24.24
C GLN A 199 8.69 9.85 23.61
N SER A 200 8.42 10.21 22.36
CA SER A 200 7.17 9.87 21.67
C SER A 200 7.38 9.89 20.16
N PRO A 201 6.74 9.03 19.35
CA PRO A 201 6.77 9.13 17.89
C PRO A 201 6.17 10.44 17.34
N LEU A 202 6.42 10.78 16.07
CA LEU A 202 5.93 12.01 15.42
C LEU A 202 4.40 11.97 15.28
N VAL A 203 3.90 10.90 14.67
CA VAL A 203 2.48 10.55 14.71
C VAL A 203 2.30 9.46 15.77
N LYS A 204 1.39 9.69 16.71
CA LYS A 204 0.98 8.64 17.66
C LYS A 204 0.15 7.62 16.90
N THR A 205 0.67 6.41 16.70
CA THR A 205 -0.16 5.28 16.30
C THR A 205 -1.15 4.98 17.43
N ALA A 206 -2.44 4.98 17.11
CA ALA A 206 -3.53 4.64 18.02
C ALA A 206 -3.51 3.15 18.40
#